data_AF-A0AA39MG56-F1
#
_entry.id   AF-A0AA39MG56-F1
#
_cell.length_a   1.000
_cell.length_b   1.000
_cell.length_c   1.000
_cell.angle_alpha   90.00
_cell.angle_beta   90.00
_cell.angle_gamma   90.00
#
_symmetry.space_group_name_H-M   'P 1'
#
loop_
_entity.id
_entity.type
_entity.pdbx_description
1 polymer ?
#
loop_
_entity_poly.entity_id
_entity_poly.type
_entity_poly.pdbx_seq_one_letter_code
_entity_poly.pdbx_strand_id
1 'polypeptide(L)'
;MSGRALQNKTNQPEAARTKGRGRKQKSTTAETAMLDTATTTPGPSSIPSREEANLQLILERLARFENQASETAAENARLRQLLNQGQGAPIPGDNTMPTNKSNEQGGSQREGARSLGPGCATTNATARHLFDDDIEPNGLDNNNTQPARGQSGSDPVTTGVRSGTDSPANRGPPSSHQVTTNAGRNVSHKEPAQPPGTAQGRESKVPKPKGQPGKDYSIAEKMGLAGSRKKRDRYNALLRSARDLTLNARLPFERAWRDIPAASKATLFAVARDMHPFLSRFENDWATEVIVRQFMKNKRKTLYKAGSLEKPKGYDYLKENSAKRDQSKSRKKTAIVIYEANKEARKSAKEGQRRLRRLARMVVEDEEEGESGEQGDFMEGSSKDGSVDVEMVDEAQGNENNDDDEE
;
A
#
# COMPACT_ATOMS: atom_id res chain seq x y z
N MET A 1 -40.78 -16.84 14.38
CA MET A 1 -41.28 -16.00 13.27
C MET A 1 -41.32 -14.56 13.75
N SER A 2 -40.25 -13.79 13.50
CA SER A 2 -40.25 -12.34 13.72
C SER A 2 -39.53 -11.71 12.53
N GLY A 3 -40.31 -11.20 11.57
CA GLY A 3 -39.82 -10.51 10.39
C GLY A 3 -39.51 -9.06 10.72
N ARG A 4 -38.24 -8.67 10.58
CA ARG A 4 -37.78 -7.29 10.75
C ARG A 4 -37.79 -6.62 9.38
N ALA A 5 -38.74 -5.73 9.16
CA ALA A 5 -38.87 -4.95 7.93
C ALA A 5 -37.80 -3.85 7.89
N LEU A 6 -36.93 -3.89 6.88
CA LEU A 6 -35.97 -2.82 6.58
C LEU A 6 -36.66 -1.79 5.67
N GLN A 7 -36.84 -0.57 6.18
CA GLN A 7 -37.32 0.58 5.42
C GLN A 7 -36.15 1.22 4.67
N ASN A 8 -36.16 1.13 3.35
CA ASN A 8 -35.25 1.88 2.48
C ASN A 8 -35.66 3.36 2.44
N LYS A 9 -34.89 4.22 3.10
CA LYS A 9 -34.97 5.69 2.93
C LYS A 9 -34.24 6.09 1.65
N THR A 10 -35.03 6.44 0.64
CA THR A 10 -34.57 7.00 -0.63
C THR A 10 -34.11 8.45 -0.41
N ASN A 11 -32.80 8.69 -0.42
CA ASN A 11 -32.23 10.04 -0.44
C ASN A 11 -32.46 10.66 -1.83
N GLN A 12 -33.31 11.68 -1.89
CA GLN A 12 -33.43 12.55 -3.06
C GLN A 12 -32.29 13.59 -3.08
N PRO A 13 -31.67 13.88 -4.23
CA PRO A 13 -30.72 14.98 -4.34
C PRO A 13 -31.45 16.33 -4.44
N GLU A 14 -31.20 17.19 -3.46
CA GLU A 14 -31.63 18.59 -3.42
C GLU A 14 -31.05 19.37 -4.62
N ALA A 15 -31.94 19.90 -5.45
CA ALA A 15 -31.60 20.77 -6.56
C ALA A 15 -31.14 22.16 -6.04
N ALA A 16 -29.82 22.38 -6.03
CA ALA A 16 -29.23 23.69 -5.76
C ALA A 16 -29.59 24.69 -6.87
N ARG A 17 -30.60 25.50 -6.57
CA ARG A 17 -31.17 26.55 -7.41
C ARG A 17 -30.28 27.81 -7.38
N THR A 18 -29.24 27.85 -8.20
CA THR A 18 -28.42 29.07 -8.38
C THR A 18 -29.17 30.11 -9.21
N LYS A 19 -29.66 31.17 -8.55
CA LYS A 19 -30.25 32.36 -9.17
C LYS A 19 -29.18 33.12 -9.96
N GLY A 20 -29.30 33.11 -11.29
CA GLY A 20 -28.49 33.94 -12.18
C GLY A 20 -28.83 35.42 -12.01
N ARG A 21 -27.86 36.23 -11.59
CA ARG A 21 -27.92 37.69 -11.68
C ARG A 21 -27.51 38.10 -13.09
N GLY A 22 -28.48 38.55 -13.88
CA GLY A 22 -28.26 39.15 -15.18
C GLY A 22 -27.44 40.44 -15.07
N ARG A 23 -26.21 40.41 -15.59
CA ARG A 23 -25.38 41.61 -15.79
C ARG A 23 -25.69 42.15 -17.18
N LYS A 24 -26.48 43.23 -17.22
CA LYS A 24 -26.77 44.00 -18.43
C LYS A 24 -25.45 44.43 -19.09
N GLN A 25 -25.20 43.97 -20.31
CA GLN A 25 -24.15 44.51 -21.15
C GLN A 25 -24.61 45.89 -21.66
N LYS A 26 -23.87 46.94 -21.29
CA LYS A 26 -23.96 48.25 -21.94
C LYS A 26 -23.10 48.17 -23.20
N SER A 27 -23.74 48.28 -24.36
CA SER A 27 -23.09 48.54 -25.64
C SER A 27 -22.53 49.96 -25.63
N THR A 28 -21.21 50.08 -25.54
CA THR A 28 -20.48 51.33 -25.81
C THR A 28 -19.87 51.22 -27.19
N THR A 29 -20.57 51.81 -28.16
CA THR A 29 -20.08 52.17 -29.48
C THR A 29 -19.01 53.24 -29.31
N ALA A 30 -17.74 52.87 -29.40
CA ALA A 30 -16.63 53.81 -29.42
C ALA A 30 -16.16 53.99 -30.88
N GLU A 31 -16.79 54.99 -31.51
CA GLU A 31 -16.14 56.06 -32.27
C GLU A 31 -14.70 55.78 -32.74
N THR A 32 -14.60 55.33 -33.99
CA THR A 32 -13.38 55.27 -34.78
C THR A 32 -12.96 56.70 -35.15
N ALA A 33 -12.20 57.34 -34.25
CA ALA A 33 -11.49 58.57 -34.57
C ALA A 33 -10.22 58.22 -35.37
N MET A 34 -10.23 58.59 -36.64
CA MET A 34 -9.05 58.62 -37.50
C MET A 34 -8.08 59.68 -36.96
N LEU A 35 -6.97 59.24 -36.37
CA LEU A 35 -5.83 60.10 -36.07
C LEU A 35 -4.67 59.69 -36.96
N ASP A 36 -4.41 60.54 -37.95
CA ASP A 36 -3.18 60.61 -38.72
C ASP A 36 -1.99 60.69 -37.75
N THR A 37 -1.24 59.61 -37.65
CA THR A 37 0.04 59.61 -36.93
C THR A 37 1.15 59.43 -37.94
N ALA A 38 2.00 60.46 -37.97
CA ALA A 38 3.11 60.63 -38.88
C ALA A 38 4.03 59.40 -38.89
N THR A 39 4.32 58.95 -40.11
CA THR A 39 5.37 58.01 -40.48
C THR A 39 6.72 58.48 -39.94
N THR A 40 7.04 58.10 -38.70
CA THR A 40 8.38 58.22 -38.14
C THR A 40 9.15 56.97 -38.53
N THR A 41 9.96 57.10 -39.57
CA THR A 41 10.90 56.10 -40.07
C THR A 41 11.83 55.64 -38.93
N PRO A 42 11.71 54.40 -38.43
CA PRO A 42 12.62 53.89 -37.40
C PRO A 42 13.99 53.62 -38.03
N GLY A 43 15.02 54.29 -37.49
CA GLY A 43 16.40 54.07 -37.88
C GLY A 43 16.82 52.60 -37.66
N PRO A 44 17.61 52.01 -38.56
CA PRO A 44 18.09 50.64 -38.42
C PRO A 44 19.21 50.60 -37.39
N SER A 45 19.05 49.82 -36.29
CA SER A 45 20.14 49.13 -35.55
C SER A 45 19.94 48.93 -34.03
N SER A 46 18.72 48.73 -33.53
CA SER A 46 18.58 48.12 -32.19
C SER A 46 18.37 46.63 -32.34
N ILE A 47 19.46 45.86 -32.27
CA ILE A 47 19.38 44.39 -32.16
C ILE A 47 18.72 44.11 -30.80
N PRO A 48 17.53 43.50 -30.74
CA PRO A 48 16.85 43.25 -29.48
C PRO A 48 17.76 42.41 -28.59
N SER A 49 17.83 42.78 -27.32
CA SER A 49 18.61 42.03 -26.34
C SER A 49 18.14 40.57 -26.35
N ARG A 50 19.06 39.61 -26.18
CA ARG A 50 18.73 38.17 -26.11
C ARG A 50 17.61 37.89 -25.08
N GLU A 51 17.54 38.70 -24.03
CA GLU A 51 16.47 38.63 -23.03
C GLU A 51 15.11 39.06 -23.60
N GLU A 52 15.05 40.12 -24.41
CA GLU A 52 13.83 40.58 -25.07
C GLU A 52 13.31 39.54 -26.08
N ALA A 53 14.21 38.92 -26.84
CA ALA A 53 13.83 37.84 -27.75
C ALA A 53 13.24 36.63 -27.00
N ASN A 54 13.79 36.28 -25.83
CA ASN A 54 13.24 35.23 -24.99
C ASN A 54 11.87 35.61 -24.39
N LEU A 55 11.70 36.86 -23.97
CA LEU A 55 10.42 37.36 -23.45
C LEU A 55 9.33 37.36 -24.54
N GLN A 56 9.66 37.79 -25.76
CA GLN A 56 8.74 37.71 -26.89
C GLN A 56 8.32 36.26 -27.19
N LEU A 57 9.26 35.31 -27.14
CA LEU A 57 8.95 33.90 -27.32
C LEU A 57 8.02 33.34 -26.23
N ILE A 58 8.20 33.77 -24.98
CA ILE A 58 7.33 33.37 -23.86
C ILE A 58 5.92 33.94 -24.05
N LEU A 59 5.81 35.21 -24.42
CA LEU A 59 4.52 35.87 -24.66
C LEU A 59 3.77 35.22 -25.84
N GLU A 60 4.46 34.92 -26.94
CA GLU A 60 3.86 34.22 -28.08
C GLU A 60 3.36 32.82 -27.68
N ARG A 61 4.15 32.11 -26.86
CA ARG A 61 3.76 30.79 -26.36
C ARG A 61 2.52 30.85 -25.45
N LEU A 62 2.40 31.88 -24.61
CA LEU A 62 1.22 32.11 -23.78
C LEU A 62 -0.02 32.41 -24.63
N ALA A 63 0.10 33.28 -25.63
CA ALA A 63 -1.00 33.58 -26.56
C ALA A 63 -1.50 32.32 -27.30
N ARG A 64 -0.60 31.42 -27.70
CA ARG A 64 -0.97 30.13 -28.31
C ARG A 64 -1.76 29.24 -27.35
N PHE A 65 -1.41 29.21 -26.06
CA PHE A 65 -2.16 28.43 -25.07
C PHE A 65 -3.55 29.02 -24.78
N GLU A 66 -3.70 30.35 -24.77
CA GLU A 66 -5.00 31.00 -24.63
C GLU A 66 -5.93 30.70 -25.82
N ASN A 67 -5.38 30.70 -27.05
CA ASN A 67 -6.14 30.32 -28.24
C ASN A 67 -6.58 28.84 -28.20
N GLN A 68 -5.71 27.92 -27.79
CA GLN A 68 -6.09 26.51 -27.64
C GLN A 68 -7.16 26.29 -26.56
N ALA A 69 -7.07 27.05 -25.45
CA ALA A 69 -8.07 26.99 -24.40
C ALA A 69 -9.44 27.53 -24.88
N SER A 70 -9.46 28.58 -25.69
CA SER A 70 -10.71 29.12 -26.25
C SER A 70 -11.34 28.21 -27.31
N GLU A 71 -10.53 27.57 -28.16
CA GLU A 71 -11.00 26.57 -29.13
C GLU A 71 -11.63 25.35 -28.45
N THR A 72 -10.96 24.78 -27.43
CA THR A 72 -11.50 23.64 -26.68
C THR A 72 -12.74 24.01 -25.86
N ALA A 73 -12.86 25.25 -25.37
CA ALA A 73 -14.07 25.75 -24.74
C ALA A 73 -15.22 25.89 -25.74
N ALA A 74 -14.96 26.38 -26.96
CA ALA A 74 -15.95 26.47 -28.03
C ALA A 74 -16.42 25.09 -28.51
N GLU A 75 -15.51 24.12 -28.63
CA GLU A 75 -15.85 22.74 -28.97
C GLU A 75 -16.75 22.10 -27.90
N ASN A 76 -16.41 22.25 -26.62
CA ASN A 76 -17.24 21.76 -25.52
C ASN A 76 -18.61 22.44 -25.49
N ALA A 77 -18.70 23.74 -25.82
CA ALA A 77 -19.97 24.43 -25.95
C ALA A 77 -20.83 23.86 -27.10
N ARG A 78 -20.20 23.52 -28.23
CA ARG A 78 -20.88 22.87 -29.38
C ARG A 78 -21.40 21.47 -29.03
N LEU A 79 -20.62 20.67 -28.31
CA LEU A 79 -21.06 19.36 -27.82
C LEU A 79 -22.25 19.46 -26.87
N ARG A 80 -22.29 20.48 -26.00
CA ARG A 80 -23.43 20.76 -25.13
C ARG A 80 -24.68 21.17 -25.91
N GLN A 81 -24.53 21.95 -26.99
CA GLN A 81 -25.65 22.28 -27.89
C GLN A 81 -26.21 21.03 -28.58
N LEU A 82 -25.35 20.14 -29.08
CA LEU A 82 -25.77 18.88 -29.70
C LEU A 82 -26.53 17.96 -28.71
N LEU A 83 -26.04 17.85 -27.48
CA LEU A 83 -26.73 17.08 -26.43
C LEU A 83 -28.12 17.65 -26.12
N ASN A 84 -28.26 18.98 -26.03
CA ASN A 84 -29.54 19.62 -25.80
C ASN A 84 -30.52 19.45 -26.98
N GLN A 85 -30.02 19.41 -28.22
CA GLN A 85 -30.85 19.14 -29.39
C GLN A 85 -31.33 17.67 -29.46
N GLY A 86 -30.52 16.72 -28.97
CA GLY A 86 -30.86 15.29 -28.98
C GLY A 86 -31.87 14.85 -27.92
N GLN A 87 -32.04 15.60 -26.83
CA GLN A 87 -32.97 15.24 -25.74
C GLN A 87 -34.41 15.74 -25.94
N GLY A 88 -34.72 16.37 -27.09
CA GLY A 88 -36.02 16.95 -27.38
C GLY A 88 -36.94 16.11 -28.26
N ALA A 89 -36.54 14.91 -28.70
CA ALA A 89 -37.46 14.03 -29.42
C ALA A 89 -38.37 13.33 -28.40
N PRO A 90 -39.67 13.70 -28.29
CA PRO A 90 -40.62 12.91 -27.52
C PRO A 90 -40.61 11.51 -28.11
N ILE A 91 -40.28 10.51 -27.31
CA ILE A 91 -40.47 9.10 -27.67
C ILE A 91 -41.97 8.97 -28.00
N PRO A 92 -42.36 8.70 -29.25
CA PRO A 92 -43.75 8.55 -29.59
C PRO A 92 -44.30 7.35 -28.83
N GLY A 93 -45.28 7.63 -27.96
CA GLY A 93 -46.12 6.74 -27.18
C GLY A 93 -45.80 5.25 -27.26
N ASP A 94 -45.11 4.73 -26.25
CA ASP A 94 -45.13 3.30 -25.98
C ASP A 94 -46.49 2.96 -25.34
N ASN A 95 -47.28 2.23 -26.13
CA ASN A 95 -48.62 1.81 -25.80
C ASN A 95 -48.63 1.02 -24.48
N THR A 96 -49.47 1.47 -23.56
CA THR A 96 -50.02 0.68 -22.46
C THR A 96 -50.40 -0.72 -22.93
N MET A 97 -49.62 -1.73 -22.51
CA MET A 97 -50.02 -3.13 -22.57
C MET A 97 -51.17 -3.38 -21.58
N PRO A 98 -52.29 -3.98 -22.00
CA PRO A 98 -53.40 -4.31 -21.10
C PRO A 98 -53.02 -5.48 -20.19
N THR A 99 -53.21 -5.29 -18.89
CA THR A 99 -53.10 -6.34 -17.88
C THR A 99 -54.25 -7.33 -18.05
N ASN A 100 -53.94 -8.51 -18.57
CA ASN A 100 -54.90 -9.59 -18.74
C ASN A 100 -55.17 -10.26 -17.39
N LYS A 101 -56.29 -9.89 -16.77
CA LYS A 101 -56.92 -10.61 -15.65
C LYS A 101 -57.74 -11.77 -16.23
N SER A 102 -57.30 -13.00 -16.00
CA SER A 102 -58.16 -14.20 -15.86
C SER A 102 -57.26 -15.43 -15.68
N ASN A 103 -57.40 -16.15 -14.57
CA ASN A 103 -58.30 -17.30 -14.52
C ASN A 103 -58.06 -18.06 -13.20
N GLU A 104 -59.13 -18.15 -12.41
CA GLU A 104 -59.24 -19.07 -11.29
C GLU A 104 -59.48 -20.51 -11.78
N GLN A 105 -59.38 -21.45 -10.84
CA GLN A 105 -59.92 -22.82 -10.84
C GLN A 105 -59.04 -23.94 -11.39
N GLY A 106 -58.72 -24.88 -10.49
CA GLY A 106 -58.18 -26.19 -10.84
C GLY A 106 -57.56 -26.90 -9.65
N GLY A 107 -58.37 -27.27 -8.65
CA GLY A 107 -57.94 -28.20 -7.61
C GLY A 107 -57.69 -29.60 -8.18
N SER A 108 -56.73 -30.32 -7.63
CA SER A 108 -56.80 -31.79 -7.60
C SER A 108 -55.87 -32.34 -6.53
N GLN A 109 -56.50 -33.06 -5.61
CA GLN A 109 -55.89 -33.93 -4.61
C GLN A 109 -55.02 -34.98 -5.30
N ARG A 110 -53.88 -35.32 -4.72
CA ARG A 110 -53.44 -36.71 -4.63
C ARG A 110 -52.40 -36.90 -3.54
N GLU A 111 -52.87 -37.55 -2.48
CA GLU A 111 -52.07 -38.34 -1.56
C GLU A 111 -51.29 -39.41 -2.34
N GLY A 112 -50.05 -39.66 -1.93
CA GLY A 112 -49.17 -40.62 -2.58
C GLY A 112 -47.86 -40.76 -1.84
N ALA A 113 -47.92 -41.36 -0.65
CA ALA A 113 -46.76 -41.92 0.03
C ALA A 113 -46.08 -42.96 -0.87
N ARG A 114 -44.74 -42.90 -0.99
CA ARG A 114 -43.79 -44.03 -0.89
C ARG A 114 -42.38 -43.65 -1.37
N SER A 115 -41.41 -44.27 -0.67
CA SER A 115 -40.11 -44.73 -1.17
C SER A 115 -38.88 -43.81 -1.07
N LEU A 116 -38.20 -43.97 0.06
CA LEU A 116 -36.76 -44.28 0.20
C LEU A 116 -35.89 -44.22 -1.08
N GLY A 117 -34.78 -43.47 -1.01
CA GLY A 117 -33.62 -43.63 -1.88
C GLY A 117 -32.73 -42.37 -1.98
N PRO A 118 -31.40 -42.43 -1.75
CA PRO A 118 -30.57 -41.27 -1.44
C PRO A 118 -30.12 -40.52 -2.71
N GLY A 119 -30.53 -39.26 -2.84
CA GLY A 119 -30.17 -38.38 -3.95
C GLY A 119 -29.26 -37.25 -3.49
N CYS A 120 -28.01 -37.33 -3.92
CA CYS A 120 -27.01 -36.25 -3.91
C CYS A 120 -27.61 -34.96 -4.49
N ALA A 121 -27.90 -33.98 -3.63
CA ALA A 121 -28.25 -32.64 -4.03
C ALA A 121 -26.99 -31.77 -4.02
N THR A 122 -26.35 -31.65 -5.19
CA THR A 122 -25.45 -30.53 -5.50
C THR A 122 -26.27 -29.25 -5.54
N THR A 123 -26.25 -28.49 -4.44
CA THR A 123 -26.70 -27.11 -4.42
C THR A 123 -25.60 -26.22 -5.00
N ASN A 124 -25.78 -25.84 -6.27
CA ASN A 124 -25.06 -24.72 -6.89
C ASN A 124 -25.56 -23.40 -6.25
N ALA A 125 -25.03 -23.05 -5.08
CA ALA A 125 -25.33 -21.77 -4.43
C ALA A 125 -24.25 -21.33 -3.43
N THR A 126 -22.96 -21.51 -3.73
CA THR A 126 -21.87 -20.86 -2.96
C THR A 126 -20.60 -20.72 -3.82
N ALA A 127 -20.59 -19.78 -4.75
CA ALA A 127 -19.41 -19.47 -5.58
C ALA A 127 -19.18 -17.96 -5.73
N ARG A 128 -19.42 -17.20 -4.66
CA ARG A 128 -19.14 -15.74 -4.60
C ARG A 128 -18.55 -15.26 -3.27
N HIS A 129 -17.94 -16.14 -2.48
CA HIS A 129 -17.29 -15.76 -1.22
C HIS A 129 -15.97 -16.52 -1.04
N LEU A 130 -15.02 -16.32 -1.96
CA LEU A 130 -13.70 -16.99 -1.91
C LEU A 130 -12.54 -16.12 -2.42
N PHE A 131 -12.72 -14.80 -2.45
CA PHE A 131 -11.67 -13.84 -2.83
C PHE A 131 -11.55 -12.62 -1.90
N ASP A 132 -12.24 -12.62 -0.75
CA ASP A 132 -11.96 -11.70 0.36
C ASP A 132 -11.07 -12.41 1.38
N ASP A 133 -9.85 -12.76 0.94
CA ASP A 133 -8.74 -12.94 1.87
C ASP A 133 -8.06 -11.58 1.98
N ASP A 134 -8.14 -11.02 3.19
CA ASP A 134 -7.29 -9.97 3.71
C ASP A 134 -5.82 -10.25 3.39
N ILE A 135 -5.34 -9.65 2.30
CA ILE A 135 -3.91 -9.50 2.08
C ILE A 135 -3.52 -8.25 2.83
N GLU A 136 -3.11 -8.46 4.08
CA GLU A 136 -2.37 -7.50 4.88
C GLU A 136 -1.31 -6.78 4.02
N PRO A 137 -1.09 -5.47 4.24
CA PRO A 137 -0.07 -4.73 3.52
C PRO A 137 1.34 -5.14 3.97
N ASN A 138 1.88 -6.20 3.35
CA ASN A 138 3.30 -6.62 3.40
C ASN A 138 3.97 -6.40 4.77
N GLY A 139 3.65 -7.25 5.74
CA GLY A 139 4.61 -7.63 6.78
C GLY A 139 5.86 -8.20 6.11
N LEU A 140 6.98 -7.50 6.27
CA LEU A 140 8.30 -7.96 5.86
C LEU A 140 8.78 -9.01 6.88
N ASP A 141 8.42 -10.26 6.68
CA ASP A 141 9.05 -11.37 7.39
C ASP A 141 10.43 -11.66 6.78
N ASN A 142 11.41 -11.01 7.39
CA ASN A 142 12.82 -11.34 7.25
C ASN A 142 13.09 -12.71 7.91
N ASN A 143 13.24 -13.74 7.08
CA ASN A 143 13.91 -14.98 7.51
C ASN A 143 15.41 -14.71 7.69
N ASN A 144 15.83 -14.48 8.93
CA ASN A 144 17.20 -14.67 9.39
C ASN A 144 17.21 -15.31 10.78
N THR A 145 16.87 -16.60 10.82
CA THR A 145 17.09 -17.43 12.01
C THR A 145 18.52 -17.98 11.94
N GLN A 146 19.43 -17.41 12.73
CA GLN A 146 20.62 -18.11 13.19
C GLN A 146 20.39 -18.61 14.63
N PRO A 147 20.85 -19.82 15.00
CA PRO A 147 20.83 -20.29 16.37
C PRO A 147 22.15 -19.93 17.08
N ALA A 148 22.08 -19.12 18.14
CA ALA A 148 23.13 -18.97 19.15
C ALA A 148 22.43 -18.73 20.50
N ARG A 149 22.45 -19.69 21.43
CA ARG A 149 23.48 -19.91 22.46
C ARG A 149 23.44 -18.86 23.58
N GLY A 150 22.75 -19.21 24.66
CA GLY A 150 23.27 -19.17 26.05
C GLY A 150 23.40 -17.84 26.81
N GLN A 151 22.83 -17.88 28.02
CA GLN A 151 23.29 -17.26 29.29
C GLN A 151 22.74 -15.89 29.76
N SER A 152 22.60 -15.83 31.09
CA SER A 152 22.20 -14.76 32.01
C SER A 152 20.68 -14.44 32.01
N GLY A 153 19.91 -14.55 33.09
CA GLY A 153 20.20 -14.70 34.52
C GLY A 153 19.97 -13.38 35.25
N SER A 154 18.77 -13.16 35.76
CA SER A 154 18.47 -12.30 36.92
C SER A 154 16.96 -12.33 37.26
N ASP A 155 16.68 -12.64 38.52
CA ASP A 155 15.37 -12.79 39.18
C ASP A 155 14.52 -11.50 39.24
N PRO A 156 13.19 -11.59 39.37
CA PRO A 156 12.38 -10.51 39.92
C PRO A 156 11.99 -10.77 41.39
N VAL A 157 12.50 -9.91 42.28
CA VAL A 157 12.12 -9.80 43.69
C VAL A 157 11.06 -8.71 43.86
N THR A 158 9.92 -9.14 44.40
CA THR A 158 9.10 -8.50 45.44
C THR A 158 8.42 -7.13 45.18
N THR A 159 7.09 -7.21 45.32
CA THR A 159 6.11 -6.15 45.63
C THR A 159 6.59 -5.08 46.61
N GLY A 160 6.30 -3.81 46.31
CA GLY A 160 6.54 -2.72 47.26
C GLY A 160 5.87 -1.40 46.88
N VAL A 161 4.71 -1.16 47.48
CA VAL A 161 4.08 0.16 47.69
C VAL A 161 5.11 1.20 48.14
N ARG A 162 5.12 2.43 47.58
CA ARG A 162 5.26 3.69 48.34
C ARG A 162 5.17 4.97 47.50
N SER A 163 4.50 5.93 48.13
CA SER A 163 4.29 7.33 47.78
C SER A 163 5.56 8.19 47.89
N GLY A 164 5.57 9.30 47.14
CA GLY A 164 5.96 10.62 47.67
C GLY A 164 7.43 11.04 47.61
N THR A 165 7.59 12.35 47.37
CA THR A 165 8.72 13.24 47.69
C THR A 165 9.84 13.45 46.64
N ASP A 166 9.83 14.69 46.14
CA ASP A 166 10.95 15.64 46.09
C ASP A 166 12.07 15.56 45.02
N SER A 167 12.05 16.61 44.20
CA SER A 167 13.18 17.34 43.57
C SER A 167 14.41 17.48 44.49
N PRO A 168 15.67 17.71 44.00
CA PRO A 168 15.97 18.74 43.00
C PRO A 168 17.21 18.53 42.07
N ALA A 169 17.27 19.43 41.06
CA ALA A 169 18.46 20.07 40.48
C ALA A 169 19.74 19.26 40.24
N ASN A 170 20.10 19.08 38.96
CA ASN A 170 21.51 19.04 38.57
C ASN A 170 21.76 19.84 37.27
N ARG A 171 22.39 21.00 37.44
CA ARG A 171 22.89 21.90 36.39
C ARG A 171 24.33 21.49 36.07
N GLY A 172 24.61 21.13 34.82
CA GLY A 172 25.96 21.02 34.26
C GLY A 172 26.22 22.12 33.22
N PRO A 173 27.38 22.81 33.24
CA PRO A 173 27.65 23.98 32.42
C PRO A 173 28.17 23.66 30.99
N PRO A 174 28.06 24.62 30.03
CA PRO A 174 28.54 24.46 28.67
C PRO A 174 30.06 24.67 28.54
N SER A 175 30.70 23.78 27.78
CA SER A 175 32.12 23.83 27.44
C SER A 175 32.42 24.97 26.45
N SER A 176 33.36 25.82 26.85
CA SER A 176 33.99 26.90 26.09
C SER A 176 35.09 26.34 25.21
N HIS A 177 34.95 26.44 23.88
CA HIS A 177 36.08 26.26 22.96
C HIS A 177 36.47 27.58 22.29
N GLN A 178 37.76 27.80 22.38
CA GLN A 178 38.50 29.03 22.23
C GLN A 178 38.57 29.55 20.79
N VAL A 179 38.61 30.88 20.74
CA VAL A 179 39.08 31.73 19.65
C VAL A 179 40.53 31.36 19.31
N THR A 180 40.82 31.07 18.04
CA THR A 180 42.17 31.19 17.47
C THR A 180 42.14 32.26 16.39
N THR A 181 42.76 33.39 16.70
CA THR A 181 43.07 34.48 15.78
C THR A 181 44.33 34.08 15.00
N ASN A 182 44.19 33.81 13.70
CA ASN A 182 45.34 33.60 12.82
C ASN A 182 45.51 34.82 11.92
N ALA A 183 46.47 35.67 12.28
CA ALA A 183 46.89 36.86 11.54
C ALA A 183 48.17 36.54 10.74
N GLY A 184 48.14 36.79 9.43
CA GLY A 184 49.30 36.66 8.54
C GLY A 184 48.87 36.42 7.09
N ARG A 185 48.45 37.46 6.36
CA ARG A 185 49.31 38.26 5.46
C ARG A 185 49.74 37.49 4.19
N ASN A 186 49.00 37.66 3.09
CA ASN A 186 49.64 37.95 1.82
C ASN A 186 48.73 38.69 0.83
N VAL A 187 49.35 39.53 0.01
CA VAL A 187 48.79 40.72 -0.64
C VAL A 187 48.54 40.48 -2.14
N SER A 188 47.38 40.92 -2.61
CA SER A 188 47.10 41.53 -3.93
C SER A 188 47.42 40.77 -5.22
N HIS A 189 46.37 40.21 -5.84
CA HIS A 189 46.03 40.55 -7.22
C HIS A 189 44.51 40.78 -7.31
N LYS A 190 44.15 42.01 -7.65
CA LYS A 190 42.78 42.52 -7.77
C LYS A 190 42.24 42.14 -9.15
N GLU A 191 41.69 40.93 -9.24
CA GLU A 191 40.92 40.44 -10.38
C GLU A 191 39.46 40.94 -10.24
N PRO A 192 38.80 41.42 -11.32
CA PRO A 192 37.47 42.02 -11.24
C PRO A 192 36.44 41.02 -10.71
N ALA A 193 35.70 41.47 -9.69
CA ALA A 193 34.70 40.75 -8.92
C ALA A 193 33.74 39.93 -9.79
N GLN A 194 34.00 38.62 -9.87
CA GLN A 194 32.95 37.65 -10.12
C GLN A 194 31.99 37.68 -8.92
N PRO A 195 30.66 37.58 -9.13
CA PRO A 195 29.71 37.48 -8.04
C PRO A 195 30.13 36.31 -7.14
N PRO A 196 29.93 36.39 -5.80
CA PRO A 196 30.23 35.31 -4.88
C PRO A 196 29.36 34.11 -5.22
N GLY A 197 29.83 33.31 -6.17
CA GLY A 197 29.34 31.99 -6.50
C GLY A 197 29.55 31.18 -5.25
N THR A 198 28.46 30.99 -4.52
CA THR A 198 28.40 30.13 -3.35
C THR A 198 28.96 28.77 -3.77
N ALA A 199 30.20 28.51 -3.38
CA ALA A 199 30.83 27.21 -3.41
C ALA A 199 30.14 26.32 -2.36
N GLN A 200 28.82 26.16 -2.47
CA GLN A 200 28.10 25.05 -1.90
C GLN A 200 28.79 23.83 -2.49
N GLY A 201 29.62 23.20 -1.66
CA GLY A 201 30.49 22.11 -2.04
C GLY A 201 29.70 21.14 -2.90
N ARG A 202 30.28 20.75 -4.04
CA ARG A 202 29.70 19.74 -4.94
C ARG A 202 29.48 18.48 -4.10
N GLU A 203 28.30 18.37 -3.49
CA GLU A 203 27.93 17.22 -2.68
C GLU A 203 28.17 16.01 -3.57
N SER A 204 29.07 15.14 -3.13
CA SER A 204 29.51 13.98 -3.90
C SER A 204 28.28 13.20 -4.32
N LYS A 205 27.92 13.28 -5.60
CA LYS A 205 26.72 12.61 -6.12
C LYS A 205 26.86 11.11 -5.89
N VAL A 206 25.82 10.50 -5.35
CA VAL A 206 25.83 9.06 -5.05
C VAL A 206 25.63 8.29 -6.36
N PRO A 207 26.62 7.51 -6.82
CA PRO A 207 26.52 6.79 -8.08
C PRO A 207 25.48 5.68 -8.00
N LYS A 208 24.98 5.26 -9.17
CA LYS A 208 24.01 4.16 -9.26
C LYS A 208 24.66 2.84 -8.81
N PRO A 209 24.06 2.10 -7.86
CA PRO A 209 24.58 0.79 -7.45
C PRO A 209 24.52 -0.21 -8.61
N LYS A 210 25.50 -1.11 -8.68
CA LYS A 210 25.49 -2.24 -9.63
C LYS A 210 24.42 -3.25 -9.22
N GLY A 211 23.72 -3.82 -10.19
CA GLY A 211 22.70 -4.87 -9.99
C GLY A 211 21.26 -4.42 -10.23
N GLN A 212 20.32 -5.32 -9.91
CA GLN A 212 18.88 -5.14 -10.02
C GLN A 212 18.25 -4.82 -8.66
N PRO A 213 17.43 -3.74 -8.56
CA PRO A 213 16.77 -3.39 -7.31
C PRO A 213 15.82 -4.50 -6.85
N GLY A 214 15.85 -4.80 -5.55
CA GLY A 214 15.07 -5.86 -4.91
C GLY A 214 15.66 -7.27 -5.04
N LYS A 215 16.61 -7.50 -5.94
CA LYS A 215 17.37 -8.76 -6.04
C LYS A 215 18.77 -8.61 -5.45
N ASP A 216 19.52 -7.65 -5.96
CA ASP A 216 20.93 -7.47 -5.62
C ASP A 216 21.16 -6.39 -4.56
N TYR A 217 20.20 -5.46 -4.42
CA TYR A 217 20.25 -4.42 -3.40
C TYR A 217 18.88 -3.91 -2.98
N SER A 218 18.79 -3.44 -1.73
CA SER A 218 17.64 -2.68 -1.23
C SER A 218 17.77 -1.19 -1.58
N ILE A 219 16.72 -0.61 -2.16
CA ILE A 219 16.70 0.81 -2.55
C ILE A 219 16.88 1.70 -1.31
N ALA A 220 16.17 1.40 -0.22
CA ALA A 220 16.25 2.16 1.02
C ALA A 220 17.66 2.12 1.64
N GLU A 221 18.33 0.98 1.56
CA GLU A 221 19.70 0.81 2.05
C GLU A 221 20.69 1.63 1.23
N LYS A 222 20.63 1.55 -0.12
CA LYS A 222 21.50 2.33 -1.01
C LYS A 222 21.23 3.84 -0.98
N MET A 223 20.03 4.25 -0.59
CA MET A 223 19.70 5.65 -0.30
C MET A 223 20.13 6.10 1.10
N GLY A 224 20.66 5.20 1.95
CA GLY A 224 21.03 5.51 3.34
C GLY A 224 19.83 5.73 4.28
N LEU A 225 18.64 5.30 3.85
CA LEU A 225 17.36 5.44 4.56
C LEU A 225 16.91 4.16 5.28
N ALA A 226 17.74 3.11 5.31
CA ALA A 226 17.50 1.92 6.11
C ALA A 226 17.90 2.13 7.59
N GLY A 227 17.43 1.23 8.48
CA GLY A 227 17.93 1.06 9.85
C GLY A 227 17.21 1.84 10.97
N SER A 228 16.56 2.98 10.69
CA SER A 228 15.85 3.77 11.72
C SER A 228 14.39 4.02 11.32
N ARG A 229 13.48 4.06 12.31
CA ARG A 229 12.05 4.38 12.09
C ARG A 229 11.88 5.72 11.36
N LYS A 230 12.54 6.79 11.83
CA LYS A 230 12.50 8.12 11.19
C LYS A 230 12.97 8.10 9.73
N LYS A 231 14.01 7.30 9.44
CA LYS A 231 14.53 7.16 8.06
C LYS A 231 13.56 6.38 7.16
N ARG A 232 12.92 5.34 7.71
CA ARG A 232 11.87 4.58 7.05
C ARG A 232 10.66 5.46 6.72
N ASP A 233 10.25 6.32 7.66
CA ASP A 233 9.15 7.26 7.44
C ASP A 233 9.48 8.26 6.33
N ARG A 234 10.71 8.78 6.30
CA ARG A 234 11.20 9.64 5.20
C ARG A 234 11.20 8.90 3.87
N TYR A 235 11.64 7.64 3.83
CA TYR A 235 11.57 6.82 2.62
C TYR A 235 10.12 6.60 2.15
N ASN A 236 9.20 6.32 3.07
CA ASN A 236 7.78 6.16 2.75
C ASN A 236 7.15 7.46 2.23
N ALA A 237 7.54 8.61 2.77
CA ALA A 237 7.11 9.92 2.24
C ALA A 237 7.58 10.12 0.79
N LEU A 238 8.85 9.81 0.49
CA LEU A 238 9.39 9.85 -0.88
C LEU A 238 8.63 8.90 -1.82
N LEU A 239 8.32 7.68 -1.36
CA LEU A 239 7.54 6.73 -2.14
C LEU A 239 6.14 7.27 -2.47
N ARG A 240 5.44 7.88 -1.49
CA ARG A 240 4.11 8.46 -1.70
C ARG A 240 4.16 9.59 -2.71
N SER A 241 5.03 10.59 -2.50
CA SER A 241 5.14 11.73 -3.42
C SER A 241 5.55 11.30 -4.84
N ALA A 242 6.46 10.35 -4.99
CA ALA A 242 6.84 9.86 -6.33
C ALA A 242 5.67 9.17 -7.06
N ARG A 243 4.78 8.47 -6.33
CA ARG A 243 3.55 7.89 -6.90
C ARG A 243 2.58 8.98 -7.34
N ASP A 244 2.35 9.97 -6.48
CA ASP A 244 1.44 11.08 -6.76
C ASP A 244 1.93 11.88 -7.99
N LEU A 245 3.23 12.16 -8.05
CA LEU A 245 3.86 12.80 -9.22
C LEU A 245 3.71 11.96 -10.49
N THR A 246 3.86 10.64 -10.40
CA THR A 246 3.68 9.75 -11.55
C THR A 246 2.24 9.79 -12.08
N LEU A 247 1.26 9.83 -11.18
CA LEU A 247 -0.16 9.93 -11.53
C LEU A 247 -0.49 11.31 -12.10
N ASN A 248 0.01 12.39 -11.49
CA ASN A 248 -0.21 13.76 -11.91
C ASN A 248 0.43 14.07 -13.27
N ALA A 249 1.62 13.51 -13.54
CA ALA A 249 2.29 13.63 -14.83
C ALA A 249 1.62 12.80 -15.95
N ARG A 250 0.57 12.03 -15.62
CA ARG A 250 -0.18 11.17 -16.55
C ARG A 250 0.74 10.26 -17.37
N LEU A 251 1.78 9.71 -16.73
CA LEU A 251 2.69 8.81 -17.44
C LEU A 251 1.95 7.52 -17.85
N PRO A 252 2.07 7.10 -19.13
CA PRO A 252 1.38 5.91 -19.61
C PRO A 252 1.99 4.67 -18.96
N PHE A 253 1.30 4.09 -17.97
CA PHE A 253 1.74 2.88 -17.27
C PHE A 253 1.63 1.62 -18.11
N GLU A 254 0.91 1.64 -19.22
CA GLU A 254 0.75 0.52 -20.15
C GLU A 254 2.05 0.21 -20.89
N ARG A 255 2.84 1.25 -21.19
CA ARG A 255 4.09 1.15 -21.95
C ARG A 255 5.25 0.70 -21.05
N ALA A 256 6.28 0.08 -21.64
CA ALA A 256 7.49 -0.22 -20.89
C ALA A 256 8.23 1.08 -20.56
N TRP A 257 8.95 1.10 -19.44
CA TRP A 257 9.66 2.31 -18.98
C TRP A 257 10.60 2.89 -20.04
N ARG A 258 11.27 2.04 -20.83
CA ARG A 258 12.14 2.45 -21.94
C ARG A 258 11.41 3.25 -23.03
N ASP A 259 10.12 2.95 -23.26
CA ASP A 259 9.31 3.54 -24.34
C ASP A 259 8.61 4.84 -23.93
N ILE A 260 8.69 5.22 -22.65
CA ILE A 260 8.14 6.50 -22.16
C ILE A 260 9.05 7.65 -22.67
N PRO A 261 8.48 8.73 -23.23
CA PRO A 261 9.24 9.87 -23.73
C PRO A 261 10.21 10.43 -22.70
N ALA A 262 11.44 10.72 -23.14
CA ALA A 262 12.48 11.27 -22.27
C ALA A 262 12.09 12.62 -21.66
N ALA A 263 11.38 13.46 -22.43
CA ALA A 263 10.88 14.76 -21.96
C ALA A 263 9.95 14.61 -20.74
N SER A 264 9.00 13.66 -20.77
CA SER A 264 8.08 13.43 -19.65
C SER A 264 8.79 12.91 -18.40
N LYS A 265 9.82 12.06 -18.58
CA LYS A 265 10.69 11.62 -17.46
C LYS A 265 11.45 12.78 -16.86
N ALA A 266 12.04 13.63 -17.70
CA ALA A 266 12.82 14.79 -17.26
C ALA A 266 11.96 15.77 -16.45
N THR A 267 10.73 16.06 -16.90
CA THR A 267 9.78 16.90 -16.14
C THR A 267 9.45 16.28 -14.79
N LEU A 268 9.14 14.97 -14.75
CA LEU A 268 8.87 14.28 -13.49
C LEU A 268 10.06 14.36 -12.52
N PHE A 269 11.28 14.16 -13.02
CA PHE A 269 12.49 14.21 -12.20
C PHE A 269 12.83 15.62 -11.71
N ALA A 270 12.56 16.66 -12.51
CA ALA A 270 12.70 18.04 -12.08
C ALA A 270 11.75 18.34 -10.90
N VAL A 271 10.45 18.07 -11.07
CA VAL A 271 9.45 18.31 -10.02
C VAL A 271 9.73 17.47 -8.76
N ALA A 272 10.20 16.23 -8.91
CA ALA A 272 10.58 15.39 -7.78
C ALA A 272 11.76 15.97 -6.98
N ARG A 273 12.76 16.55 -7.65
CA ARG A 273 13.90 17.23 -7.00
C ARG A 273 13.46 18.50 -6.28
N ASP A 274 12.55 19.27 -6.88
CA ASP A 274 12.02 20.50 -6.27
C ASP A 274 11.22 20.19 -5.00
N MET A 275 10.38 19.15 -5.03
CA MET A 275 9.60 18.73 -3.86
C MET A 275 10.46 18.10 -2.76
N HIS A 276 11.48 17.34 -3.16
CA HIS A 276 12.32 16.59 -2.23
C HIS A 276 13.80 16.83 -2.55
N PRO A 277 14.41 17.90 -2.02
CA PRO A 277 15.82 18.23 -2.26
C PRO A 277 16.79 17.09 -1.96
N PHE A 278 16.41 16.16 -1.06
CA PHE A 278 17.16 14.94 -0.79
C PHE A 278 17.46 14.12 -2.05
N LEU A 279 16.57 14.11 -3.05
CA LEU A 279 16.72 13.33 -4.28
C LEU A 279 17.80 13.91 -5.22
N SER A 280 18.15 15.18 -5.08
CA SER A 280 19.16 15.85 -5.94
C SER A 280 20.58 15.28 -5.77
N ARG A 281 20.84 14.57 -4.66
CA ARG A 281 22.15 13.94 -4.38
C ARG A 281 22.45 12.71 -5.23
N PHE A 282 21.46 12.11 -5.88
CA PHE A 282 21.63 10.86 -6.61
C PHE A 282 21.98 11.15 -8.07
N GLU A 283 23.01 10.49 -8.58
CA GLU A 283 23.46 10.70 -9.95
C GLU A 283 22.40 10.25 -10.98
N ASN A 284 22.13 11.09 -11.98
CA ASN A 284 21.14 10.81 -13.04
C ASN A 284 19.75 10.41 -12.52
N ASP A 285 19.36 10.90 -11.34
CA ASP A 285 18.07 10.64 -10.70
C ASP A 285 17.75 9.13 -10.53
N TRP A 286 18.78 8.29 -10.37
CA TRP A 286 18.59 6.84 -10.36
C TRP A 286 17.63 6.37 -9.26
N ALA A 287 17.63 7.05 -8.10
CA ALA A 287 16.75 6.71 -6.98
C ALA A 287 15.28 6.94 -7.35
N THR A 288 14.96 8.12 -7.88
CA THR A 288 13.62 8.49 -8.36
C THR A 288 13.18 7.55 -9.49
N GLU A 289 14.05 7.28 -10.46
CA GLU A 289 13.78 6.36 -11.55
C GLU A 289 13.36 4.97 -11.04
N VAL A 290 14.12 4.40 -10.10
CA VAL A 290 13.85 3.05 -9.58
C VAL A 290 12.54 3.00 -8.78
N ILE A 291 12.25 4.04 -7.98
CA ILE A 291 10.99 4.16 -7.23
C ILE A 291 9.79 4.18 -8.20
N VAL A 292 9.85 5.01 -9.25
CA VAL A 292 8.78 5.14 -10.23
C VAL A 292 8.61 3.85 -11.04
N ARG A 293 9.70 3.23 -11.49
CA ARG A 293 9.68 1.92 -12.17
C ARG A 293 8.99 0.86 -11.32
N GLN A 294 9.31 0.80 -10.04
CA GLN A 294 8.69 -0.15 -9.10
C GLN A 294 7.18 0.09 -8.96
N PHE A 295 6.76 1.36 -8.83
CA PHE A 295 5.35 1.72 -8.79
C PHE A 295 4.61 1.33 -10.06
N MET A 296 5.13 1.70 -11.25
CA MET A 296 4.49 1.39 -12.53
C MET A 296 4.38 -0.12 -12.77
N LYS A 297 5.40 -0.90 -12.36
CA LYS A 297 5.36 -2.37 -12.39
C LYS A 297 4.22 -2.91 -11.52
N ASN A 298 4.09 -2.42 -10.30
CA ASN A 298 3.03 -2.83 -9.38
C ASN A 298 1.64 -2.43 -9.91
N LYS A 299 1.49 -1.19 -10.41
CA LYS A 299 0.23 -0.71 -10.99
C LYS A 299 -0.20 -1.55 -12.19
N ARG A 300 0.72 -1.87 -13.11
CA ARG A 300 0.45 -2.80 -14.22
C ARG A 300 0.00 -4.17 -13.73
N LYS A 301 0.71 -4.74 -12.75
CA LYS A 301 0.32 -6.03 -12.15
C LYS A 301 -1.12 -5.99 -11.62
N THR A 302 -1.53 -4.92 -10.95
CA THR A 302 -2.91 -4.73 -10.49
C THR A 302 -3.90 -4.63 -11.65
N LEU A 303 -3.60 -3.84 -12.69
CA LEU A 303 -4.48 -3.67 -13.85
C LEU A 303 -4.66 -4.97 -14.66
N TYR A 304 -3.59 -5.78 -14.77
CA TYR A 304 -3.67 -7.11 -15.37
C TYR A 304 -4.53 -8.09 -14.56
N LYS A 305 -4.59 -7.94 -13.24
CA LYS A 305 -5.48 -8.73 -12.39
C LYS A 305 -6.93 -8.26 -12.53
N ALA A 306 -7.14 -6.95 -12.58
CA ALA A 306 -8.45 -6.34 -12.77
C ALA A 306 -9.04 -6.54 -14.18
N GLY A 307 -8.22 -6.95 -15.16
CA GLY A 307 -8.64 -7.13 -16.55
C GLY A 307 -8.76 -5.84 -17.35
N SER A 308 -8.47 -4.67 -16.74
CA SER A 308 -8.48 -3.37 -17.43
C SER A 308 -7.36 -3.21 -18.46
N LEU A 309 -6.30 -4.01 -18.34
CA LEU A 309 -5.19 -4.02 -19.29
C LEU A 309 -5.02 -5.42 -19.88
N GLU A 310 -4.93 -5.50 -21.20
CA GLU A 310 -4.70 -6.77 -21.90
C GLU A 310 -3.29 -7.28 -21.57
N LYS A 311 -3.20 -8.55 -21.15
CA LYS A 311 -1.90 -9.20 -20.93
C LYS A 311 -1.25 -9.43 -22.30
N PRO A 312 0.07 -9.21 -22.45
CA PRO A 312 0.73 -9.55 -23.70
C PRO A 312 0.54 -11.04 -24.02
N LYS A 313 0.18 -11.38 -25.27
CA LYS A 313 -0.14 -12.76 -25.73
C LYS A 313 0.91 -13.81 -25.34
N GLY A 314 2.17 -13.39 -25.22
CA GLY A 314 3.26 -14.22 -24.73
C GLY A 314 3.14 -14.66 -23.27
N TYR A 315 2.10 -14.29 -22.51
CA TYR A 315 1.90 -14.75 -21.13
C TYR A 315 0.72 -15.72 -20.99
N ASP A 316 0.00 -16.04 -22.06
CA ASP A 316 -1.16 -16.92 -22.01
C ASP A 316 -0.74 -18.35 -21.62
N TYR A 317 0.41 -18.81 -22.10
CA TYR A 317 0.97 -20.11 -21.73
C TYR A 317 1.28 -20.23 -20.22
N LEU A 318 1.59 -19.12 -19.53
CA LEU A 318 1.80 -19.13 -18.07
C LEU A 318 0.48 -19.36 -17.34
N LYS A 319 -0.61 -18.79 -17.85
CA LYS A 319 -1.96 -19.01 -17.33
C LYS A 319 -2.39 -20.46 -17.57
N GLU A 320 -2.22 -20.96 -18.78
CA GLU A 320 -2.49 -22.37 -19.12
C GLU A 320 -1.67 -23.33 -18.27
N ASN A 321 -0.36 -23.08 -18.11
CA ASN A 321 0.50 -23.91 -17.26
C ASN A 321 0.10 -23.81 -15.79
N SER A 322 -0.32 -22.64 -15.30
CA SER A 322 -0.82 -22.51 -13.94
C SER A 322 -2.16 -23.22 -13.73
N ALA A 323 -3.01 -23.29 -14.75
CA ALA A 323 -4.29 -24.01 -14.71
C ALA A 323 -4.09 -25.53 -14.84
N LYS A 324 -3.12 -25.98 -15.65
CA LYS A 324 -2.70 -27.38 -15.76
C LYS A 324 -1.99 -27.89 -14.51
N ARG A 325 -1.40 -26.99 -13.72
CA ARG A 325 -0.81 -27.34 -12.42
C ARG A 325 -1.94 -27.63 -11.43
N ASP A 326 -1.97 -28.86 -10.98
CA ASP A 326 -2.84 -29.30 -9.89
C ASP A 326 -2.49 -28.53 -8.60
N GLN A 327 -3.30 -27.51 -8.28
CA GLN A 327 -3.10 -26.70 -7.08
C GLN A 327 -3.27 -27.52 -5.79
N SER A 328 -3.96 -28.67 -5.86
CA SER A 328 -4.10 -29.58 -4.72
C SER A 328 -2.78 -30.22 -4.31
N LYS A 329 -1.81 -30.30 -5.23
CA LYS A 329 -0.43 -30.79 -4.99
C LYS A 329 0.55 -29.68 -4.59
N SER A 330 0.05 -28.51 -4.19
CA SER A 330 0.91 -27.45 -3.67
C SER A 330 1.72 -27.98 -2.48
N ARG A 331 3.05 -27.83 -2.53
CA ARG A 331 3.97 -28.26 -1.46
C ARG A 331 3.55 -27.75 -0.08
N LYS A 332 2.93 -26.56 -0.01
CA LYS A 332 2.39 -26.01 1.24
C LYS A 332 1.25 -26.88 1.79
N LYS A 333 0.28 -27.26 0.94
CA LYS A 333 -0.83 -28.12 1.35
C LYS A 333 -0.32 -29.52 1.72
N THR A 334 0.61 -30.07 0.95
CA THR A 334 1.28 -31.34 1.31
C THR A 334 2.02 -31.23 2.64
N ALA A 335 2.73 -30.14 2.89
CA ALA A 335 3.44 -29.92 4.16
C ALA A 335 2.47 -29.79 5.35
N ILE A 336 1.34 -29.12 5.16
CA ILE A 336 0.27 -29.02 6.18
C ILE A 336 -0.28 -30.41 6.48
N VAL A 337 -0.63 -31.19 5.45
CA VAL A 337 -1.14 -32.57 5.61
C VAL A 337 -0.11 -33.46 6.30
N ILE A 338 1.16 -33.38 5.92
CA ILE A 338 2.25 -34.13 6.59
C ILE A 338 2.40 -33.70 8.05
N TYR A 339 2.32 -32.40 8.33
CA TYR A 339 2.40 -31.87 9.69
C TYR A 339 1.23 -32.36 10.56
N GLU A 340 0.01 -32.32 10.05
CA GLU A 340 -1.20 -32.83 10.72
C GLU A 340 -1.10 -34.33 10.97
N ALA A 341 -0.71 -35.12 9.96
CA ALA A 341 -0.51 -36.56 10.10
C ALA A 341 0.58 -36.89 11.15
N ASN A 342 1.70 -36.17 11.15
CA ASN A 342 2.75 -36.34 12.16
C ASN A 342 2.28 -35.93 13.56
N LYS A 343 1.46 -34.90 13.67
CA LYS A 343 0.85 -34.45 14.93
C LYS A 343 -0.07 -35.54 15.49
N GLU A 344 -0.89 -36.16 14.65
CA GLU A 344 -1.77 -37.28 15.03
C GLU A 344 -0.99 -38.55 15.39
N ALA A 345 0.04 -38.90 14.61
CA ALA A 345 0.93 -40.02 14.92
C ALA A 345 1.64 -39.83 16.27
N ARG A 346 2.08 -38.60 16.58
CA ARG A 346 2.69 -38.29 17.88
C ARG A 346 1.69 -38.39 19.03
N LYS A 347 0.44 -37.99 18.82
CA LYS A 347 -0.63 -38.12 19.84
C LYS A 347 -0.95 -39.58 20.13
N SER A 348 -1.19 -40.39 19.09
CA SER A 348 -1.50 -41.82 19.23
C SER A 348 -0.34 -42.62 19.81
N ALA A 349 0.92 -42.31 19.44
CA ALA A 349 2.09 -42.95 20.04
C ALA A 349 2.22 -42.67 21.55
N LYS A 350 1.98 -41.42 21.98
CA LYS A 350 1.96 -41.06 23.40
C LYS A 350 0.85 -41.79 24.15
N GLU A 351 -0.34 -41.92 23.57
CA GLU A 351 -1.46 -42.64 24.16
C GLU A 351 -1.17 -44.15 24.27
N GLY A 352 -0.62 -44.75 23.22
CA GLY A 352 -0.17 -46.14 23.23
C GLY A 352 0.87 -46.41 24.32
N GLN A 353 1.84 -45.49 24.48
CA GLN A 353 2.84 -45.58 25.55
C GLN A 353 2.20 -45.47 26.95
N ARG A 354 1.24 -44.57 27.15
CA ARG A 354 0.49 -44.45 28.41
C ARG A 354 -0.31 -45.72 28.71
N ARG A 355 -0.95 -46.33 27.71
CA ARG A 355 -1.67 -47.60 27.85
C ARG A 355 -0.75 -48.75 28.22
N LEU A 356 0.42 -48.85 27.56
CA LEU A 356 1.42 -49.88 27.88
C LEU A 356 1.93 -49.76 29.32
N ARG A 357 2.18 -48.53 29.80
CA ARG A 357 2.57 -48.27 31.19
C ARG A 357 1.48 -48.66 32.20
N ARG A 358 0.20 -48.47 31.89
CA ARG A 358 -0.91 -48.91 32.74
C ARG A 358 -0.98 -50.43 32.83
N LEU A 359 -0.86 -51.13 31.70
CA LEU A 359 -0.84 -52.60 31.68
C LEU A 359 0.36 -53.15 32.45
N ALA A 360 1.55 -52.55 32.30
CA ALA A 360 2.72 -52.97 33.05
C ALA A 360 2.53 -52.80 34.58
N ARG A 361 1.84 -51.75 35.04
CA ARG A 361 1.52 -51.60 36.46
C ARG A 361 0.58 -52.68 36.97
N MET A 362 -0.46 -53.02 36.20
CA MET A 362 -1.40 -54.09 36.60
C MET A 362 -0.71 -55.45 36.71
N VAL A 363 0.23 -55.77 35.81
CA VAL A 363 0.97 -57.04 35.86
C VAL A 363 1.88 -57.13 37.10
N VAL A 364 2.47 -56.02 37.54
CA VAL A 364 3.31 -56.00 38.75
C VAL A 364 2.46 -56.17 40.02
N GLU A 365 1.26 -55.56 40.07
CA GLU A 365 0.36 -55.70 41.22
C GLU A 365 -0.13 -57.15 41.41
N ASP A 366 -0.33 -57.92 40.33
CA ASP A 366 -0.75 -59.33 40.42
C ASP A 366 0.39 -60.28 40.89
N GLU A 367 1.67 -59.89 40.78
CA GLU A 367 2.80 -60.69 41.26
C GLU A 367 3.14 -60.43 42.75
N GLU A 368 2.67 -59.33 43.34
CA GLU A 368 3.02 -58.91 44.71
C GLU A 368 2.03 -59.41 45.80
N GLU A 369 0.88 -60.00 45.44
CA GLU A 369 -0.07 -60.61 46.41
C GLU A 369 0.37 -61.99 46.94
N GLY A 370 1.57 -62.47 46.61
CA GLY A 370 2.06 -63.81 46.94
C GLY A 370 3.01 -63.96 48.14
N GLU A 371 3.57 -62.89 48.70
CA GLU A 371 4.64 -63.00 49.71
C GLU A 371 4.38 -62.13 50.94
N SER A 372 3.40 -62.56 51.75
CA SER A 372 3.22 -62.11 53.13
C SER A 372 4.32 -62.68 54.01
N GLY A 373 5.46 -62.00 54.10
CA GLY A 373 6.56 -62.45 54.93
C GLY A 373 7.55 -61.34 55.26
N GLU A 374 7.53 -60.94 56.54
CA GLU A 374 8.66 -60.37 57.26
C GLU A 374 8.78 -58.84 57.33
N GLN A 375 8.40 -58.33 58.51
CA GLN A 375 8.60 -56.97 59.00
C GLN A 375 10.09 -56.62 59.01
N GLY A 376 10.51 -55.81 58.04
CA GLY A 376 11.81 -55.14 58.02
C GLY A 376 11.68 -53.67 58.40
N ASP A 377 12.06 -53.37 59.64
CA ASP A 377 12.24 -52.05 60.25
C ASP A 377 13.14 -51.16 59.36
N PHE A 378 12.55 -50.22 58.61
CA PHE A 378 13.30 -49.31 57.70
C PHE A 378 13.22 -47.85 58.16
N MET A 379 14.14 -47.57 59.08
CA MET A 379 14.97 -46.37 59.23
C MET A 379 14.43 -45.04 58.67
N GLU A 380 13.80 -44.31 59.58
CA GLU A 380 13.56 -42.87 59.53
C GLU A 380 14.91 -42.12 59.43
N GLY A 381 15.22 -41.56 58.27
CA GLY A 381 16.40 -40.71 58.16
C GLY A 381 16.80 -40.26 56.75
N SER A 382 16.84 -38.94 56.60
CA SER A 382 17.72 -38.18 55.70
C SER A 382 17.16 -37.76 54.33
N SER A 383 16.74 -36.49 54.33
CA SER A 383 17.09 -35.45 53.37
C SER A 383 17.19 -35.83 51.89
N LYS A 384 16.16 -35.46 51.11
CA LYS A 384 16.37 -35.18 49.69
C LYS A 384 15.62 -33.91 49.28
N ASP A 385 16.43 -32.87 49.16
CA ASP A 385 16.08 -31.56 48.67
C ASP A 385 15.44 -31.61 47.28
N GLY A 386 14.37 -30.82 47.11
CA GLY A 386 14.10 -30.04 45.90
C GLY A 386 13.86 -30.80 44.58
N SER A 387 12.69 -31.40 44.42
CA SER A 387 12.06 -31.48 43.09
C SER A 387 10.75 -30.73 43.15
N VAL A 388 10.80 -29.44 42.81
CA VAL A 388 9.60 -28.64 42.55
C VAL A 388 8.90 -29.28 41.36
N ASP A 389 7.76 -29.90 41.65
CA ASP A 389 6.83 -30.42 40.68
C ASP A 389 6.25 -29.20 39.94
N VAL A 390 6.90 -28.81 38.85
CA VAL A 390 6.36 -27.80 37.94
C VAL A 390 5.26 -28.51 37.17
N GLU A 391 4.04 -28.39 37.68
CA GLU A 391 2.83 -28.68 36.94
C GLU A 391 2.96 -28.03 35.56
N MET A 392 3.10 -28.88 34.54
CA MET A 392 2.89 -28.49 33.14
C MET A 392 1.40 -28.17 33.01
N VAL A 393 1.04 -26.95 33.37
CA VAL A 393 -0.18 -26.31 32.89
C VAL A 393 0.01 -26.19 31.38
N ASP A 394 -0.60 -27.13 30.63
CA ASP A 394 -0.88 -26.97 29.22
C ASP A 394 -1.89 -25.80 29.11
N GLU A 395 -1.38 -24.58 29.28
CA GLU A 395 -2.09 -23.35 29.03
C GLU A 395 -2.24 -23.27 27.50
N ALA A 396 -3.29 -23.92 27.02
CA ALA A 396 -3.87 -23.65 25.73
C ALA A 396 -4.35 -22.19 25.75
N GLN A 397 -3.43 -21.27 25.49
CA GLN A 397 -3.75 -19.89 25.20
C GLN A 397 -4.58 -19.90 23.91
N GLY A 398 -5.90 -19.92 24.12
CA GLY A 398 -6.88 -19.56 23.12
C GLY A 398 -6.55 -18.15 22.67
N ASN A 399 -6.01 -18.04 21.48
CA ASN A 399 -5.90 -16.78 20.77
C ASN A 399 -7.31 -16.42 20.31
N GLU A 400 -8.11 -15.88 21.23
CA GLU A 400 -9.34 -15.16 20.93
C GLU A 400 -8.95 -13.91 20.16
N ASN A 401 -8.99 -14.01 18.83
CA ASN A 401 -9.07 -12.84 17.98
C ASN A 401 -10.41 -12.16 18.28
N ASN A 402 -10.37 -11.10 19.09
CA ASN A 402 -11.42 -10.10 19.14
C ASN A 402 -11.41 -9.36 17.79
N ASP A 403 -12.23 -9.84 16.86
CA ASP A 403 -12.80 -9.03 15.80
C ASP A 403 -13.87 -8.12 16.43
N ASP A 404 -13.42 -7.02 17.04
CA ASP A 404 -14.29 -5.88 17.36
C ASP A 404 -14.41 -5.02 16.09
N ASP A 405 -15.39 -5.41 15.27
CA ASP A 405 -16.11 -4.53 14.34
C ASP A 405 -17.00 -3.58 15.16
N GLU A 406 -16.65 -2.30 15.27
CA GLU A 406 -17.65 -1.23 15.47
C GLU A 406 -17.32 0.05 14.67
N GLU A 407 -18.24 0.30 13.73
CA GLU A 407 -18.79 1.57 13.16
C GLU A 407 -17.93 2.59 12.40
#